data_AF-A0A939K203-F1
#
_entry.id   AF-A0A939K203-F1
#
_cell.length_a   1.000
_cell.length_b   1.000
_cell.length_c   1.000
_cell.angle_alpha   90.00
_cell.angle_beta   90.00
_cell.angle_gamma   90.00
#
_symmetry.space_group_name_H-M   'P 1'
#
loop_
_entity.id
_entity.type
_entity.pdbx_description
1 polymer ?
#
loop_
_entity_poly.entity_id
_entity_poly.type
_entity_poly.pdbx_seq_one_letter_code
_entity_poly.pdbx_strand_id
1 'polypeptide(L)'
;MPGSKPLVSNRLQDLLEAEESEPVSIMKDEFDQLIDREQLRIIKVLWVRELDLFLFVLSNRRIITQPLSLFPTLQLASDEQLSDYIITATGVHWPGLDADLSLRGLLMQEVVKPTAIIF
;
A
#
# COMPACT_ATOMS: atom_id res chain seq x y z
N MET A 1 2.26 36.00 15.79
CA MET A 1 1.75 35.30 16.99
C MET A 1 2.57 34.01 17.13
N PRO A 2 3.47 33.87 18.10
CA PRO A 2 4.20 32.63 18.29
C PRO A 2 3.25 31.58 18.89
N GLY A 3 3.12 30.43 18.21
CA GLY A 3 2.23 29.35 18.63
C GLY A 3 2.66 28.77 19.97
N SER A 4 1.74 28.73 20.94
CA SER A 4 1.97 28.06 22.22
C SER A 4 2.25 26.58 21.96
N LYS A 5 3.41 26.10 22.44
CA LYS A 5 3.72 24.67 22.47
C LYS A 5 2.62 23.96 23.28
N PRO A 6 2.06 22.84 22.78
CA PRO A 6 1.05 22.11 23.54
C PRO A 6 1.63 21.66 24.88
N LEU A 7 0.81 21.70 25.95
CA LEU A 7 1.18 21.10 27.23
C LEU A 7 1.21 19.58 27.07
N VAL A 8 2.38 19.06 26.77
CA VAL A 8 2.68 17.64 26.85
C VAL A 8 2.96 17.32 28.32
N SER A 9 2.50 16.17 28.80
CA SER A 9 2.77 15.73 30.19
C SER A 9 4.26 15.47 30.38
N ASN A 10 4.82 15.77 31.56
CA ASN A 10 6.24 15.51 31.85
C ASN A 10 6.67 14.07 31.52
N ARG A 11 5.79 13.08 31.74
CA ARG A 11 6.04 11.68 31.38
C ARG A 11 6.22 11.46 29.88
N LEU A 12 5.52 12.23 29.05
CA LEU A 12 5.65 12.19 27.60
C LEU A 12 6.87 13.00 27.13
N GLN A 13 7.25 14.08 27.81
CA GLN A 13 8.55 14.72 27.58
C GLN A 13 9.69 13.74 27.85
N ASP A 14 9.67 13.05 29.00
CA ASP A 14 10.71 12.09 29.37
C ASP A 14 10.81 10.94 28.36
N LEU A 15 9.68 10.49 27.79
CA LEU A 15 9.64 9.46 26.75
C LEU A 15 10.20 9.96 25.41
N LEU A 16 9.83 11.17 24.99
CA LEU A 16 10.34 11.78 23.75
C LEU A 16 11.85 12.03 23.84
N GLU A 17 12.32 12.54 24.98
CA GLU A 17 13.75 12.79 25.24
C GLU A 17 14.56 11.49 25.36
N ALA A 18 13.94 10.40 25.83
CA ALA A 18 14.55 9.07 25.86
C ALA A 18 14.57 8.36 24.49
N GLU A 19 13.65 8.71 23.57
CA GLU A 19 13.58 8.17 22.21
C GLU A 19 14.50 8.89 21.21
N GLU A 20 14.94 10.12 21.50
CA GLU A 20 15.79 10.91 20.60
C GLU A 20 17.22 10.36 20.40
N SER A 21 17.67 9.38 21.19
CA SER A 21 19.06 8.90 21.16
C SER A 21 19.34 7.68 20.28
N GLU A 22 18.33 6.92 19.83
CA GLU A 22 18.55 5.80 18.91
C GLU A 22 17.56 5.84 17.75
N PRO A 23 18.03 5.84 16.48
CA PRO A 23 17.11 5.73 15.36
C PRO A 23 16.33 4.42 15.50
N VAL A 24 15.00 4.51 15.58
CA VAL A 24 14.11 3.34 15.56
C VAL A 24 14.37 2.57 14.28
N SER A 25 15.21 1.54 14.36
CA SER A 25 15.50 0.64 13.25
C SER A 25 14.32 -0.29 13.07
N ILE A 26 13.32 0.13 12.30
CA ILE A 26 12.27 -0.76 11.80
C ILE A 26 13.00 -1.83 10.96
N MET A 27 13.14 -3.03 11.50
CA MET A 27 13.75 -4.14 10.76
C MET A 27 12.92 -4.37 9.49
N LYS A 28 13.50 -4.12 8.32
CA LYS A 28 12.88 -4.39 7.03
C LYS A 28 12.58 -5.88 6.94
N ASP A 29 11.30 -6.20 6.77
CA ASP A 29 10.90 -7.59 6.57
C ASP A 29 11.30 -8.11 5.18
N GLU A 30 11.06 -9.39 4.94
CA GLU A 30 11.44 -10.03 3.67
C GLU A 30 10.76 -9.39 2.45
N PHE A 31 9.55 -8.84 2.60
CA PHE A 31 8.84 -8.14 1.51
C PHE A 31 9.46 -6.78 1.24
N ASP A 32 9.80 -6.01 2.28
CA ASP A 32 10.50 -4.73 2.13
C ASP A 32 11.86 -4.92 1.44
N GLN A 33 12.61 -5.94 1.86
CA GLN A 33 13.89 -6.30 1.24
C GLN A 33 13.70 -6.72 -0.22
N LEU A 34 12.66 -7.49 -0.54
CA LEU A 34 12.34 -7.88 -1.90
C LEU A 34 11.99 -6.67 -2.79
N ILE A 35 11.12 -5.79 -2.30
CA ILE A 35 10.69 -4.58 -3.01
C ILE A 35 11.89 -3.67 -3.32
N ASP A 36 12.78 -3.50 -2.34
CA ASP A 36 13.96 -2.67 -2.53
C ASP A 36 14.98 -3.31 -3.47
N ARG A 37 15.30 -4.59 -3.25
CA ARG A 37 16.30 -5.32 -4.03
C ARG A 37 15.93 -5.43 -5.51
N GLU A 38 14.65 -5.71 -5.80
CA GLU A 38 14.17 -5.80 -7.19
C GLU A 38 13.73 -4.44 -7.76
N GLN A 39 13.79 -3.36 -6.97
CA GLN A 39 13.19 -2.07 -7.30
C GLN A 39 11.75 -2.26 -7.82
N LEU A 40 11.00 -3.12 -7.11
CA LEU A 40 9.69 -3.54 -7.55
C LEU A 40 8.71 -2.38 -7.39
N ARG A 41 7.98 -2.06 -8.45
CA ARG A 41 6.99 -0.97 -8.47
C ARG A 41 5.74 -1.44 -9.20
N ILE A 42 4.59 -0.91 -8.83
CA ILE A 42 3.40 -0.99 -9.67
C ILE A 42 3.61 0.01 -10.81
N ILE A 43 3.45 -0.42 -12.05
CA ILE A 43 3.63 0.42 -13.23
C ILE A 43 2.32 0.69 -13.97
N LYS A 44 1.30 -0.15 -13.74
CA LYS A 44 -0.01 0.01 -14.34
C LYS A 44 -1.09 -0.73 -13.54
N VAL A 45 -2.28 -0.14 -13.53
CA VAL A 45 -3.49 -0.74 -12.97
C VAL A 45 -4.52 -0.89 -14.09
N LEU A 46 -5.23 -2.01 -14.12
CA LEU A 46 -6.30 -2.30 -15.06
C LEU A 46 -7.43 -3.01 -14.31
N TRP A 47 -8.68 -2.78 -14.67
CA TRP A 47 -9.83 -3.47 -14.08
C TRP A 47 -10.83 -3.89 -15.17
N VAL A 48 -11.57 -4.95 -14.89
CA VAL A 48 -12.69 -5.44 -15.70
C VAL A 48 -13.81 -5.83 -14.74
N ARG A 49 -14.86 -5.01 -14.67
CA ARG A 49 -15.93 -5.16 -13.66
C ARG A 49 -16.76 -6.41 -13.88
N GLU A 50 -17.02 -6.74 -15.14
CA GLU A 50 -17.83 -7.90 -15.54
C GLU A 50 -17.19 -9.22 -15.08
N LEU A 51 -15.87 -9.23 -14.92
CA LEU A 51 -15.10 -10.39 -14.46
C LEU A 51 -14.70 -10.28 -12.99
N ASP A 52 -15.14 -9.23 -12.29
CA ASP A 52 -14.67 -8.86 -10.96
C ASP A 52 -13.14 -8.89 -10.87
N LEU A 53 -12.43 -8.36 -11.88
CA LEU A 53 -10.99 -8.52 -12.03
C LEU A 53 -10.26 -7.20 -11.85
N PHE A 54 -9.22 -7.22 -11.02
CA PHE A 54 -8.29 -6.12 -10.81
C PHE A 54 -6.86 -6.59 -11.04
N LEU A 55 -6.13 -5.93 -11.93
CA LEU A 55 -4.79 -6.31 -12.36
C LEU A 55 -3.77 -5.21 -12.03
N PHE A 56 -2.66 -5.62 -11.44
CA PHE A 56 -1.53 -4.76 -11.12
C PHE A 56 -0.30 -5.27 -11.86
N VAL A 57 0.16 -4.50 -12.84
CA VAL A 57 1.38 -4.80 -13.58
C VAL A 57 2.57 -4.26 -12.81
N LEU A 58 3.57 -5.10 -12.57
CA LEU A 58 4.78 -4.75 -11.85
C LEU A 58 5.94 -4.44 -12.79
N SER A 59 6.94 -3.70 -12.30
CA SER A 59 8.15 -3.32 -13.04
C SER A 59 8.96 -4.53 -13.57
N ASN A 60 8.88 -5.68 -12.90
CA ASN A 60 9.49 -6.94 -13.32
C ASN A 60 8.62 -7.75 -14.31
N ARG A 61 7.60 -7.12 -14.93
CA ARG A 61 6.66 -7.73 -15.90
C ARG A 61 5.75 -8.81 -15.33
N ARG A 62 5.74 -9.02 -14.01
CA ARG A 62 4.72 -9.85 -13.35
C ARG A 62 3.41 -9.09 -13.25
N ILE A 63 2.32 -9.85 -13.17
CA ILE A 63 0.97 -9.32 -12.97
C ILE A 63 0.42 -9.97 -11.71
N ILE A 64 -0.06 -9.16 -10.76
CA ILE A 64 -0.88 -9.62 -9.65
C ILE A 64 -2.33 -9.40 -10.04
N THR A 65 -3.18 -10.41 -9.86
CA THR A 65 -4.62 -10.31 -10.09
C THR A 65 -5.36 -10.45 -8.77
N GLN A 66 -6.39 -9.65 -8.54
CA GLN A 66 -7.26 -9.77 -7.36
C GLN A 66 -8.71 -9.54 -7.80
N PRO A 67 -9.70 -10.01 -7.02
CA PRO A 67 -11.07 -9.57 -7.20
C PRO A 67 -11.19 -8.06 -6.98
N LEU A 68 -11.92 -7.32 -7.82
CA LEU A 68 -12.17 -5.90 -7.56
C LEU A 68 -13.03 -5.73 -6.30
N SER A 69 -13.95 -6.66 -6.05
CA SER A 69 -14.80 -6.77 -4.87
C SER A 69 -14.04 -6.91 -3.55
N LEU A 70 -12.76 -7.28 -3.58
CA LEU A 70 -11.89 -7.31 -2.40
C LEU A 70 -11.65 -5.90 -1.83
N PHE A 71 -11.91 -4.86 -2.63
CA PHE A 71 -11.68 -3.46 -2.28
C PHE A 71 -13.00 -2.69 -2.30
N PRO A 72 -13.81 -2.70 -1.21
CA PRO A 72 -15.16 -2.14 -1.21
C PRO A 72 -15.25 -0.70 -1.72
N THR A 73 -14.29 0.16 -1.33
CA THR A 73 -14.23 1.55 -1.80
C THR A 73 -14.02 1.65 -3.31
N LEU A 74 -13.13 0.83 -3.87
CA LEU A 74 -12.79 0.85 -5.30
C LEU A 74 -13.87 0.14 -6.14
N GLN A 75 -14.51 -0.88 -5.59
CA GLN A 75 -15.63 -1.57 -6.23
C GLN A 75 -16.80 -0.62 -6.50
N LEU A 76 -17.09 0.29 -5.57
CA LEU A 76 -18.18 1.26 -5.67
C LEU A 76 -17.83 2.52 -6.47
N ALA A 77 -16.55 2.78 -6.73
CA ALA A 77 -16.11 3.93 -7.50
C ALA A 77 -16.52 3.84 -8.98
N SER A 78 -16.72 4.96 -9.66
CA SER A 78 -16.91 5.00 -11.12
C SER A 78 -15.61 4.68 -11.87
N ASP A 79 -15.69 4.35 -13.16
CA ASP A 79 -14.49 4.11 -13.97
C ASP A 79 -13.63 5.37 -14.13
N GLU A 80 -14.26 6.55 -14.14
CA GLU A 80 -13.57 7.83 -14.16
C GLU A 80 -12.77 8.03 -12.87
N GLN A 81 -13.37 7.74 -11.71
CA GLN A 81 -12.70 7.81 -10.41
C GLN A 81 -11.58 6.77 -10.28
N LEU A 82 -11.77 5.54 -10.78
CA LEU A 82 -10.73 4.52 -10.78
C LEU A 82 -9.57 4.86 -11.72
N SER A 83 -9.85 5.57 -12.82
CA SER A 83 -8.83 6.01 -13.78
C SER A 83 -7.96 7.15 -13.27
N ASP A 84 -8.44 7.94 -12.31
CA ASP A 84 -7.72 9.06 -11.69
C ASP A 84 -6.78 8.58 -10.57
N TYR A 85 -5.97 7.56 -10.86
CA TYR A 85 -5.01 7.00 -9.92
C TYR A 85 -3.61 7.56 -10.13
N ILE A 86 -2.84 7.60 -9.04
CA ILE A 86 -1.45 8.02 -9.01
C ILE A 86 -0.60 6.83 -8.55
N ILE A 87 0.42 6.49 -9.33
CA ILE A 87 1.43 5.51 -8.91
C ILE A 87 2.39 6.18 -7.95
N THR A 88 2.56 5.59 -6.77
CA THR A 88 3.51 6.06 -5.76
C THR A 88 4.71 5.11 -5.69
N ALA A 89 5.73 5.47 -4.90
CA ALA A 89 6.90 4.61 -4.70
C ALA A 89 6.54 3.25 -4.07
N THR A 90 5.46 3.20 -3.30
CA THR A 90 5.07 2.05 -2.48
C THR A 90 3.72 1.45 -2.86
N GLY A 91 3.04 1.97 -3.89
CA GLY A 91 1.68 1.55 -4.19
C GLY A 91 0.94 2.40 -5.23
N VAL A 92 -0.37 2.49 -5.06
CA VAL A 92 -1.30 3.28 -5.87
C VAL A 92 -2.19 4.09 -4.92
N HIS A 93 -2.38 5.36 -5.25
CA HIS A 93 -3.23 6.29 -4.50
C HIS A 93 -4.33 6.83 -5.42
N TRP A 94 -5.57 6.88 -4.92
CA TRP A 94 -6.72 7.51 -5.58
C TRP A 94 -7.13 8.76 -4.79
N PRO A 95 -6.69 9.96 -5.18
CA PRO A 95 -6.94 11.19 -4.42
C PRO A 95 -8.43 11.49 -4.22
N GLY A 96 -9.23 11.33 -5.28
CA GLY A 96 -10.67 11.59 -5.23
C GLY A 96 -11.46 10.58 -4.38
N LEU A 97 -10.84 9.48 -3.98
CA LEU A 97 -11.44 8.43 -3.16
C LEU A 97 -10.82 8.34 -1.75
N ASP A 98 -9.76 9.11 -1.49
CA ASP A 98 -8.91 9.00 -0.29
C ASP A 98 -8.53 7.54 0.00
N ALA A 99 -8.14 6.82 -1.05
CA ALA A 99 -7.86 5.39 -0.99
C ALA A 99 -6.43 5.09 -1.43
N ASP A 100 -5.77 4.23 -0.67
CA ASP A 100 -4.40 3.78 -0.92
C ASP A 100 -4.33 2.25 -0.98
N LEU A 101 -3.49 1.76 -1.89
CA LEU A 101 -3.24 0.35 -2.06
C LEU A 101 -1.74 0.11 -2.17
N SER A 102 -1.19 -0.58 -1.16
CA SER A 102 0.25 -0.82 -1.08
C SER A 102 0.70 -2.03 -1.90
N LEU A 103 1.86 -1.90 -2.56
CA LEU A 103 2.55 -3.01 -3.23
C LEU A 103 2.88 -4.12 -2.23
N ARG A 104 3.34 -3.76 -1.03
CA ARG A 104 3.63 -4.72 0.04
C ARG A 104 2.39 -5.57 0.39
N GLY A 105 1.24 -4.92 0.59
CA GLY A 105 -0.02 -5.61 0.86
C GLY A 105 -0.44 -6.55 -0.26
N LEU A 106 -0.30 -6.13 -1.52
CA LEU A 106 -0.56 -6.98 -2.68
C LEU A 106 0.32 -8.23 -2.72
N LEU A 107 1.63 -8.07 -2.48
CA LEU A 107 2.57 -9.19 -2.49
C LEU A 107 2.25 -10.20 -1.39
N MET A 108 1.88 -9.73 -0.20
CA MET A 108 1.46 -10.61 0.89
C MET A 108 0.20 -11.39 0.54
N GLN A 109 -0.80 -10.74 -0.06
CA GLN A 109 -2.03 -11.41 -0.49
C GLN A 109 -1.75 -12.49 -1.55
N GLU A 110 -0.82 -12.24 -2.48
CA GLU A 110 -0.44 -13.21 -3.50
C GLU A 110 0.20 -14.47 -2.89
N VAL A 111 1.01 -14.32 -1.84
CA VAL A 111 1.64 -15.45 -1.13
C VAL A 111 0.62 -16.25 -0.32
N VAL A 112 -0.38 -15.59 0.26
CA VAL A 112 -1.39 -16.23 1.13
C VAL A 112 -2.49 -16.94 0.34
N LYS A 113 -2.63 -16.67 -0.97
CA LYS A 113 -3.63 -17.35 -1.80
C LYS A 113 -3.42 -18.86 -1.76
N PRO A 114 -4.42 -19.64 -1.30
CA PRO A 114 -4.35 -21.08 -1.43
C PRO A 114 -4.31 -21.41 -2.93
N THR A 115 -3.23 -22.05 -3.37
CA THR A 115 -3.16 -22.64 -4.71
C THR A 115 -4.35 -23.59 -4.84
N ALA A 116 -5.34 -23.23 -5.64
CA ALA A 116 -6.37 -24.15 -6.05
C ALA A 116 -5.69 -25.27 -6.84
N ILE A 117 -5.50 -26.44 -6.20
CA ILE A 117 -5.16 -27.65 -6.93
C ILE A 117 -6.41 -28.02 -7.71
N ILE A 118 -6.40 -27.70 -9.00
CA ILE A 118 -7.39 -28.19 -9.94
C ILE A 118 -7.04 -29.66 -10.19
N PHE A 119 -7.86 -30.57 -9.67
CA PHE A 119 -7.85 -31.99 -10.00
C PHE A 119 -8.74 -32.26 -11.22
#